data_AF-A0A7S0AVF4-F1
#
_entry.id   AF-A0A7S0AVF4-F1
#
_cell.length_a   1.000
_cell.length_b   1.000
_cell.length_c   1.000
_cell.angle_alpha   90.00
_cell.angle_beta   90.00
_cell.angle_gamma   90.00
#
_symmetry.space_group_name_H-M   'P 1'
#
loop_
_entity.id
_entity.type
_entity.pdbx_description
1 polymer ?
#
loop_
_entity_poly.entity_id
_entity_poly.type
_entity_poly.pdbx_seq_one_letter_code
_entity_poly.pdbx_strand_id
1 'polypeptide(L)'
;VHSYGEVIVSPWGFTDRERNPNWDAYKRLVDKIANFNGYEHSTSTLSTFMYEVSGDTVDFFHGKAGVASLLFEIGDEFLQDCYTFDNEIVEDNLSALFYAAKISRKPFLTTAGIDVKDISLSNRGVVSSGQTLYVDIEMEGKNIFSTPAKDIRLFLDAHPYDRPLPAEPIMMSRTLPGRASTRLDTTGLDEGRHRICIEVTDRKMSKGAVTCAFFQVRSIRDRFDAN
;
A
#
# COMPACT_ATOMS: atom_id res chain seq x y z
N VAL A 1 -16.91 -7.83 -5.32
CA VAL A 1 -16.12 -8.31 -6.48
C VAL A 1 -17.09 -8.97 -7.41
N HIS A 2 -17.14 -8.51 -8.65
CA HIS A 2 -17.99 -8.97 -9.73
C HIS A 2 -17.14 -9.18 -10.98
N SER A 3 -17.78 -9.70 -12.03
CA SER A 3 -17.28 -9.73 -13.41
C SER A 3 -18.38 -9.12 -14.30
N TYR A 4 -18.08 -8.24 -15.26
CA TYR A 4 -16.76 -7.85 -15.78
C TYR A 4 -16.75 -6.36 -16.15
N GLY A 5 -15.56 -5.82 -16.44
CA GLY A 5 -15.44 -4.46 -16.95
C GLY A 5 -14.13 -3.75 -16.66
N GLU A 6 -13.21 -4.38 -15.91
CA GLU A 6 -11.91 -3.82 -15.54
C GLU A 6 -12.00 -2.44 -14.89
N VAL A 7 -12.97 -2.29 -13.98
CA VAL A 7 -13.26 -1.04 -13.28
C VAL A 7 -13.32 -1.20 -11.78
N ILE A 8 -12.98 -0.12 -11.08
CA ILE A 8 -13.20 0.04 -9.65
C ILE A 8 -14.27 1.11 -9.46
N VAL A 9 -15.43 0.70 -8.97
CA VAL A 9 -16.59 1.57 -8.77
C VAL A 9 -16.66 2.05 -7.32
N SER A 10 -16.80 3.36 -7.14
CA SER A 10 -17.05 3.99 -5.83
C SER A 10 -18.46 4.61 -5.75
N PRO A 11 -19.00 4.83 -4.54
CA PRO A 11 -20.28 5.52 -4.38
C PRO A 11 -20.23 6.97 -4.92
N TRP A 12 -21.33 7.54 -5.38
CA TRP A 12 -22.68 6.94 -5.40
C TRP A 12 -22.98 6.23 -6.72
N GLY A 13 -23.75 5.15 -6.62
CA GLY A 13 -24.42 4.49 -7.72
C GLY A 13 -25.79 5.11 -8.06
N PHE A 14 -26.53 5.60 -7.06
CA PHE A 14 -27.94 6.00 -7.27
C PHE A 14 -28.15 7.36 -7.94
N THR A 15 -27.11 8.16 -8.14
CA THR A 15 -27.24 9.53 -8.66
C THR A 15 -25.95 10.00 -9.33
N ASP A 16 -26.10 10.76 -10.40
CA ASP A 16 -25.02 11.50 -11.06
C ASP A 16 -24.95 12.98 -10.67
N ARG A 17 -25.98 13.45 -9.95
CA ARG A 17 -26.16 14.86 -9.59
C ARG A 17 -25.43 15.22 -8.32
N GLU A 18 -25.25 14.25 -7.42
CA GLU A 18 -24.64 14.46 -6.12
C GLU A 18 -23.26 13.82 -6.06
N ARG A 19 -22.25 14.67 -5.91
CA ARG A 19 -20.89 14.20 -5.68
C ARG A 19 -20.76 13.70 -4.24
N ASN A 20 -20.22 12.50 -4.07
CA ASN A 20 -19.88 11.95 -2.77
C ASN A 20 -19.00 12.96 -1.97
N PRO A 21 -19.32 13.28 -0.71
CA PRO A 21 -18.50 14.18 0.12
C PRO A 21 -17.03 13.75 0.26
N ASN A 22 -16.75 12.44 0.14
CA ASN A 22 -15.41 11.86 0.17
C ASN A 22 -14.82 11.64 -1.23
N TRP A 23 -15.38 12.23 -2.28
CA TRP A 23 -14.97 11.97 -3.67
C TRP A 23 -13.46 12.08 -3.91
N ASP A 24 -12.82 13.14 -3.43
CA ASP A 24 -11.38 13.31 -3.65
C ASP A 24 -10.57 12.22 -2.94
N ALA A 25 -11.07 11.70 -1.82
CA ALA A 25 -10.45 10.60 -1.11
C ALA A 25 -10.67 9.25 -1.82
N TYR A 26 -11.85 9.05 -2.43
CA TYR A 26 -12.11 7.92 -3.30
C TYR A 26 -11.24 7.93 -4.55
N LYS A 27 -11.11 9.08 -5.21
CA LYS A 27 -10.21 9.21 -6.37
C LYS A 27 -8.77 8.82 -6.00
N ARG A 28 -8.24 9.34 -4.90
CA ARG A 28 -6.91 8.94 -4.40
C ARG A 28 -6.80 7.46 -4.05
N LEU A 29 -7.86 6.91 -3.45
CA LEU A 29 -7.93 5.51 -3.08
C LEU A 29 -7.89 4.62 -4.32
N VAL A 30 -8.74 4.90 -5.31
CA VAL A 30 -8.80 4.14 -6.55
C VAL A 30 -7.54 4.32 -7.37
N ASP A 31 -7.01 5.54 -7.51
CA ASP A 31 -5.74 5.79 -8.20
C ASP A 31 -4.59 4.91 -7.62
N LYS A 32 -4.54 4.75 -6.29
CA LYS A 32 -3.53 3.91 -5.63
C LYS A 32 -3.76 2.41 -5.80
N ILE A 33 -5.02 1.98 -5.86
CA ILE A 33 -5.37 0.58 -6.15
C ILE A 33 -5.08 0.26 -7.62
N ALA A 34 -5.41 1.18 -8.53
CA ALA A 34 -5.22 1.05 -9.98
C ALA A 34 -3.74 0.98 -10.39
N ASN A 35 -2.81 1.40 -9.54
CA ASN A 35 -1.38 1.18 -9.78
C ASN A 35 -1.00 -0.32 -9.85
N PHE A 36 -1.85 -1.21 -9.34
CA PHE A 36 -1.62 -2.66 -9.37
C PHE A 36 -2.28 -3.36 -10.55
N ASN A 37 -3.50 -2.97 -10.95
CA ASN A 37 -4.28 -3.67 -11.98
C ASN A 37 -4.67 -2.80 -13.18
N GLY A 38 -4.33 -1.51 -13.19
CA GLY A 38 -4.64 -0.59 -14.28
C GLY A 38 -6.11 -0.21 -14.43
N TYR A 39 -6.99 -0.64 -13.52
CA TYR A 39 -8.44 -0.48 -13.69
C TYR A 39 -8.90 0.98 -13.56
N GLU A 40 -9.91 1.35 -14.34
CA GLU A 40 -10.44 2.71 -14.35
C GLU A 40 -11.29 3.00 -13.10
N HIS A 41 -11.26 4.25 -12.64
CA HIS A 41 -12.16 4.73 -11.58
C HIS A 41 -13.53 5.09 -12.16
N SER A 42 -14.56 4.38 -11.70
CA SER A 42 -15.94 4.57 -12.12
C SER A 42 -16.86 5.05 -10.99
N THR A 43 -17.96 5.69 -11.39
CA THR A 43 -19.22 5.75 -10.64
C THR A 43 -20.35 5.25 -11.54
N SER A 44 -21.63 5.40 -11.17
CA SER A 44 -22.76 5.09 -12.06
C SER A 44 -22.80 5.89 -13.37
N THR A 45 -22.02 6.98 -13.47
CA THR A 45 -22.03 7.87 -14.64
C THR A 45 -20.66 8.36 -15.10
N LEU A 46 -19.59 7.98 -14.41
CA LEU A 46 -18.21 8.18 -14.86
C LEU A 46 -17.67 6.85 -15.38
N SER A 47 -17.17 6.83 -16.63
CA SER A 47 -16.58 5.67 -17.33
C SER A 47 -17.59 4.60 -17.84
N THR A 48 -17.13 3.36 -18.05
CA THR A 48 -17.82 2.25 -18.73
C THR A 48 -19.13 1.78 -18.06
N PHE A 49 -19.38 2.13 -16.79
CA PHE A 49 -20.66 1.88 -16.12
C PHE A 49 -21.69 2.96 -16.49
N MET A 50 -22.67 2.61 -17.33
CA MET A 50 -23.57 3.57 -17.98
C MET A 50 -24.97 3.71 -17.36
N TYR A 51 -25.17 3.34 -16.10
CA TYR A 51 -26.51 3.41 -15.51
C TYR A 51 -26.51 3.65 -14.00
N GLU A 52 -27.52 4.41 -13.55
CA GLU A 52 -27.82 4.61 -12.13
C GLU A 52 -28.30 3.29 -11.51
N VAL A 53 -27.80 2.99 -10.31
CA VAL A 53 -28.16 1.79 -9.55
C VAL A 53 -28.55 2.20 -8.14
N SER A 54 -29.67 1.69 -7.64
CA SER A 54 -30.08 1.90 -6.24
C SER A 54 -30.19 0.57 -5.50
N GLY A 55 -29.88 0.58 -4.21
CA GLY A 55 -29.94 -0.62 -3.36
C GLY A 55 -28.72 -1.52 -3.45
N ASP A 56 -27.63 -1.07 -4.08
CA ASP A 56 -26.37 -1.82 -4.11
C ASP A 56 -25.64 -1.77 -2.76
N THR A 57 -24.72 -2.72 -2.57
CA THR A 57 -23.96 -2.84 -1.31
C THR A 57 -22.95 -1.72 -1.11
N VAL A 58 -22.41 -1.14 -2.19
CA VAL A 58 -21.38 -0.11 -2.14
C VAL A 58 -21.94 1.18 -1.55
N ASP A 59 -23.08 1.64 -2.06
CA ASP A 59 -23.80 2.79 -1.55
C ASP A 59 -24.33 2.55 -0.14
N PHE A 60 -24.91 1.37 0.12
CA PHE A 60 -25.44 1.05 1.45
C PHE A 60 -24.37 1.14 2.54
N PHE A 61 -23.23 0.47 2.35
CA PHE A 61 -22.18 0.47 3.37
C PHE A 61 -21.55 1.84 3.53
N HIS A 62 -21.29 2.56 2.43
CA HIS A 62 -20.74 3.91 2.52
C HIS A 62 -21.72 4.86 3.23
N GLY A 63 -22.98 4.88 2.83
CA GLY A 63 -23.98 5.78 3.40
C GLY A 63 -24.36 5.47 4.85
N LYS A 64 -24.33 4.20 5.26
CA LYS A 64 -24.68 3.81 6.63
C LYS A 64 -23.51 3.86 7.61
N ALA A 65 -22.32 3.46 7.18
CA ALA A 65 -21.18 3.27 8.07
C ALA A 65 -19.99 4.19 7.76
N GLY A 66 -20.05 4.98 6.68
CA GLY A 66 -18.95 5.85 6.26
C GLY A 66 -17.71 5.08 5.80
N VAL A 67 -17.83 3.78 5.52
CA VAL A 67 -16.69 2.95 5.09
C VAL A 67 -16.30 3.26 3.65
N ALA A 68 -15.03 3.05 3.31
CA ALA A 68 -14.57 3.09 1.93
C ALA A 68 -15.01 1.79 1.21
N SER A 69 -16.25 1.77 0.74
CA SER A 69 -16.78 0.63 0.00
C SER A 69 -16.46 0.78 -1.47
N LEU A 70 -16.02 -0.32 -2.10
CA LEU A 70 -15.63 -0.36 -3.50
C LEU A 70 -16.20 -1.63 -4.13
N LEU A 71 -16.59 -1.53 -5.40
CA LEU A 71 -16.86 -2.67 -6.26
C LEU A 71 -15.68 -2.81 -7.23
N PHE A 72 -15.14 -4.02 -7.31
CA PHE A 72 -14.16 -4.42 -8.32
C PHE A 72 -14.90 -5.26 -9.35
N GLU A 73 -14.94 -4.80 -10.59
CA GLU A 73 -15.38 -5.56 -11.76
C GLU A 73 -14.14 -6.09 -12.45
N ILE A 74 -13.86 -7.38 -12.27
CA ILE A 74 -12.62 -8.01 -12.73
C ILE A 74 -12.80 -8.73 -14.05
N GLY A 75 -11.73 -8.77 -14.83
CA GLY A 75 -11.71 -9.38 -16.16
C GLY A 75 -12.59 -8.64 -17.16
N ASP A 76 -12.66 -9.21 -18.36
CA ASP A 76 -13.36 -8.68 -19.53
C ASP A 76 -14.50 -9.58 -20.00
N GLU A 77 -14.72 -10.73 -19.34
CA GLU A 77 -15.82 -11.64 -19.60
C GLU A 77 -16.52 -12.11 -18.31
N PHE A 78 -17.82 -12.39 -18.39
CA PHE A 78 -18.58 -12.93 -17.25
C PHE A 78 -18.11 -14.33 -16.84
N LEU A 79 -17.62 -15.12 -17.79
CA LEU A 79 -17.01 -16.44 -17.58
C LEU A 79 -15.62 -16.44 -18.22
N GLN A 80 -14.66 -15.82 -17.56
CA GLN A 80 -13.29 -15.73 -18.05
C GLN A 80 -12.67 -17.10 -18.32
N ASP A 81 -11.94 -17.22 -19.43
CA ASP A 81 -11.05 -18.35 -19.66
C ASP A 81 -10.02 -18.52 -18.52
N CYS A 82 -9.77 -19.77 -18.13
CA CYS A 82 -8.89 -20.07 -16.99
C CYS A 82 -7.45 -19.60 -17.20
N TYR A 83 -6.93 -19.66 -18.43
CA TYR A 83 -5.57 -19.24 -18.70
C TYR A 83 -5.40 -17.73 -18.47
N THR A 84 -6.32 -16.92 -19.00
CA THR A 84 -6.32 -15.45 -18.76
C THR A 84 -6.56 -15.13 -17.29
N PHE A 85 -7.50 -15.84 -16.65
CA PHE A 85 -7.76 -15.63 -15.22
C PHE A 85 -6.51 -15.88 -14.36
N ASP A 86 -5.89 -17.05 -14.52
CA ASP A 86 -4.78 -17.49 -13.67
C ASP A 86 -3.48 -16.71 -13.92
N ASN A 87 -3.21 -16.30 -15.16
CA ASN A 87 -1.93 -15.69 -15.53
C ASN A 87 -1.96 -14.16 -15.61
N GLU A 88 -3.14 -13.53 -15.68
CA GLU A 88 -3.24 -12.08 -15.88
C GLU A 88 -4.12 -11.44 -14.78
N ILE A 89 -5.35 -11.93 -14.58
CA ILE A 89 -6.31 -11.25 -13.70
C ILE A 89 -6.00 -11.48 -12.21
N VAL A 90 -5.59 -12.70 -11.82
CA VAL A 90 -5.42 -13.07 -10.41
C VAL A 90 -4.29 -12.28 -9.75
N GLU A 91 -3.10 -12.21 -10.35
CA GLU A 91 -1.93 -11.58 -9.72
C GLU A 91 -2.15 -10.09 -9.47
N ASP A 92 -2.65 -9.38 -10.48
CA ASP A 92 -2.88 -7.94 -10.45
C ASP A 92 -4.00 -7.58 -9.45
N ASN A 93 -5.13 -8.30 -9.49
CA ASN A 93 -6.25 -8.02 -8.60
C ASN A 93 -5.98 -8.48 -7.16
N LEU A 94 -5.21 -9.55 -6.93
CA LEU A 94 -4.77 -9.90 -5.57
C LEU A 94 -3.87 -8.82 -4.99
N SER A 95 -2.94 -8.29 -5.78
CA SER A 95 -2.06 -7.18 -5.35
C SER A 95 -2.88 -5.93 -5.00
N ALA A 96 -3.85 -5.58 -5.83
CA ALA A 96 -4.79 -4.49 -5.59
C ALA A 96 -5.63 -4.68 -4.30
N LEU A 97 -6.16 -5.89 -4.08
CA LEU A 97 -6.93 -6.25 -2.90
C LEU A 97 -6.08 -6.27 -1.63
N PHE A 98 -4.84 -6.77 -1.69
CA PHE A 98 -3.90 -6.71 -0.57
C PHE A 98 -3.56 -5.27 -0.21
N TYR A 99 -3.39 -4.40 -1.20
CA TYR A 99 -3.21 -2.97 -0.95
C TYR A 99 -4.42 -2.36 -0.24
N ALA A 100 -5.64 -2.63 -0.72
CA ALA A 100 -6.88 -2.16 -0.08
C ALA A 100 -6.99 -2.66 1.37
N ALA A 101 -6.66 -3.93 1.62
CA ALA A 101 -6.63 -4.51 2.96
C ALA A 101 -5.58 -3.83 3.87
N LYS A 102 -4.38 -3.58 3.35
CA LYS A 102 -3.27 -2.90 4.05
C LYS A 102 -3.67 -1.52 4.58
N ILE A 103 -4.50 -0.77 3.84
CA ILE A 103 -4.90 0.59 4.20
C ILE A 103 -6.28 0.68 4.90
N SER A 104 -6.97 -0.45 5.07
CA SER A 104 -8.36 -0.54 5.58
C SER A 104 -8.63 0.16 6.91
N ARG A 105 -7.61 0.36 7.75
CA ARG A 105 -7.74 1.08 9.03
C ARG A 105 -8.14 2.54 8.87
N LYS A 106 -7.69 3.22 7.79
CA LYS A 106 -7.94 4.65 7.56
C LYS A 106 -7.85 5.01 6.06
N PRO A 107 -8.60 4.33 5.18
CA PRO A 107 -8.37 4.34 3.73
C PRO A 107 -8.36 5.75 3.13
N PHE A 108 -9.28 6.63 3.54
CA PHE A 108 -9.36 8.01 3.04
C PHE A 108 -8.19 8.92 3.46
N LEU A 109 -7.49 8.56 4.54
CA LEU A 109 -6.35 9.32 5.08
C LEU A 109 -5.02 8.74 4.59
N THR A 110 -4.87 7.41 4.57
CA THR A 110 -3.63 6.76 4.11
C THR A 110 -3.34 7.07 2.64
N THR A 111 -4.37 7.16 1.82
CA THR A 111 -4.21 7.38 0.37
C THR A 111 -3.78 8.80 0.02
N ALA A 112 -3.84 9.74 0.95
CA ALA A 112 -3.28 11.08 0.78
C ALA A 112 -1.75 11.13 0.93
N GLY A 113 -1.14 10.14 1.59
CA GLY A 113 0.31 10.10 1.82
C GLY A 113 1.09 9.42 0.71
N ILE A 114 2.42 9.46 0.85
CA ILE A 114 3.38 8.81 -0.06
C ILE A 114 3.60 7.36 0.38
N ASP A 115 3.49 6.42 -0.57
CA ASP A 115 3.76 5.02 -0.28
C ASP A 115 5.21 4.66 -0.61
N VAL A 116 5.73 3.66 0.11
CA VAL A 116 7.00 3.02 -0.23
C VAL A 116 6.70 1.90 -1.21
N LYS A 117 7.27 2.03 -2.41
CA LYS A 117 7.14 1.08 -3.52
C LYS A 117 8.09 -0.09 -3.35
N ASP A 118 9.35 0.18 -3.01
CA ASP A 118 10.36 -0.86 -2.81
C ASP A 118 11.22 -0.61 -1.57
N ILE A 119 11.66 -1.71 -0.94
CA ILE A 119 12.65 -1.72 0.14
C ILE A 119 13.80 -2.62 -0.28
N SER A 120 14.96 -2.01 -0.51
CA SER A 120 16.20 -2.68 -0.86
C SER A 120 17.11 -2.79 0.37
N LEU A 121 17.56 -4.02 0.67
CA LEU A 121 18.42 -4.32 1.82
C LEU A 121 19.80 -4.79 1.34
N SER A 122 20.88 -4.24 1.91
CA SER A 122 22.23 -4.77 1.65
C SER A 122 22.33 -6.25 1.99
N ASN A 123 23.19 -6.99 1.28
CA ASN A 123 23.41 -8.42 1.46
C ASN A 123 22.11 -9.25 1.39
N ARG A 124 21.10 -8.77 0.63
CA ARG A 124 19.78 -9.40 0.50
C ARG A 124 19.09 -9.61 1.86
N GLY A 125 19.32 -8.69 2.79
CA GLY A 125 18.74 -8.75 4.13
C GLY A 125 19.37 -9.80 5.05
N VAL A 126 20.57 -10.31 4.77
CA VAL A 126 21.28 -11.23 5.68
C VAL A 126 22.52 -10.53 6.25
N VAL A 127 22.59 -10.44 7.57
CA VAL A 127 23.61 -9.65 8.29
C VAL A 127 24.05 -10.39 9.56
N SER A 128 25.34 -10.32 9.89
CA SER A 128 25.84 -10.87 11.16
C SER A 128 25.53 -9.90 12.31
N SER A 129 25.23 -10.40 13.49
CA SER A 129 24.98 -9.56 14.68
C SER A 129 26.09 -8.53 14.89
N GLY A 130 25.71 -7.28 15.12
CA GLY A 130 26.62 -6.14 15.28
C GLY A 130 27.17 -5.55 13.97
N GLN A 131 26.81 -6.08 12.81
CA GLN A 131 27.09 -5.44 11.54
C GLN A 131 25.98 -4.46 11.16
N THR A 132 26.34 -3.43 10.38
CA THR A 132 25.37 -2.47 9.86
C THR A 132 24.62 -3.05 8.66
N LEU A 133 23.30 -3.02 8.71
CA LEU A 133 22.41 -3.24 7.57
C LEU A 133 22.12 -1.90 6.90
N TYR A 134 22.34 -1.80 5.59
CA TYR A 134 21.92 -0.65 4.80
C TYR A 134 20.52 -0.88 4.25
N VAL A 135 19.66 0.13 4.45
CA VAL A 135 18.27 0.12 4.02
C VAL A 135 18.06 1.28 3.06
N ASP A 136 17.69 0.96 1.83
CA ASP A 136 17.32 1.91 0.79
C ASP A 136 15.84 1.73 0.44
N ILE A 137 15.15 2.83 0.14
CA ILE A 137 13.77 2.79 -0.33
C ILE A 137 13.57 3.56 -1.64
N GLU A 138 12.64 3.05 -2.43
CA GLU A 138 11.98 3.78 -3.51
C GLU A 138 10.57 4.14 -3.04
N MET A 139 10.27 5.43 -3.03
CA MET A 139 8.94 5.96 -2.81
C MET A 139 8.20 6.04 -4.14
N GLU A 140 6.90 5.81 -4.09
CA GLU A 140 6.06 5.92 -5.28
C GLU A 140 6.07 7.36 -5.81
N GLY A 141 6.60 7.53 -7.02
CA GLY A 141 6.67 8.81 -7.72
C GLY A 141 5.39 9.05 -8.51
N LYS A 142 4.73 10.18 -8.23
CA LYS A 142 3.48 10.67 -8.83
C LYS A 142 2.22 9.88 -8.46
N ASN A 143 1.61 10.28 -7.34
CA ASN A 143 0.18 10.60 -7.43
C ASN A 143 0.07 12.13 -7.55
N ILE A 144 -0.94 12.66 -8.24
CA ILE A 144 -1.12 14.12 -8.43
C ILE A 144 -1.39 14.88 -7.11
N PHE A 145 -1.47 14.17 -5.98
CA PHE A 145 -1.95 14.69 -4.70
C PHE A 145 -0.86 14.82 -3.62
N SER A 146 0.23 14.07 -3.74
CA SER A 146 1.29 13.98 -2.74
C SER A 146 2.24 15.15 -2.86
N THR A 147 2.61 15.69 -1.70
CA THR A 147 3.71 16.65 -1.60
C THR A 147 5.02 15.92 -1.32
N PRO A 148 6.19 16.56 -1.48
CA PRO A 148 7.45 15.92 -1.14
C PRO A 148 7.46 15.34 0.28
N ALA A 149 8.19 14.24 0.48
CA ALA A 149 8.38 13.64 1.80
C ALA A 149 8.94 14.67 2.79
N LYS A 150 8.32 14.73 3.97
CA LYS A 150 8.76 15.50 5.13
C LYS A 150 9.54 14.60 6.09
N ASP A 151 8.90 13.52 6.55
CA ASP A 151 9.45 12.58 7.51
C ASP A 151 9.40 11.15 6.95
N ILE A 152 10.49 10.40 7.12
CA ILE A 152 10.61 9.00 6.66
C ILE A 152 11.07 8.18 7.85
N ARG A 153 10.20 7.31 8.35
CA ARG A 153 10.34 6.66 9.65
C ARG A 153 10.43 5.15 9.49
N LEU A 154 11.50 4.55 10.00
CA LEU A 154 11.71 3.11 10.05
C LEU A 154 11.48 2.60 11.47
N PHE A 155 10.60 1.62 11.62
CA PHE A 155 10.29 0.93 12.85
C PHE A 155 10.90 -0.46 12.80
N LEU A 156 11.69 -0.83 13.82
CA LEU A 156 12.28 -2.16 13.96
C LEU A 156 11.35 -3.05 14.79
N ASP A 157 11.10 -4.25 14.27
CA ASP A 157 10.28 -5.32 14.85
C ASP A 157 8.86 -4.92 15.28
N ALA A 158 8.38 -3.77 14.83
CA ALA A 158 7.07 -3.26 15.18
C ALA A 158 6.42 -2.52 14.01
N HIS A 159 5.10 -2.56 13.97
CA HIS A 159 4.30 -1.73 13.10
C HIS A 159 3.97 -0.41 13.83
N PRO A 160 3.97 0.76 13.17
CA PRO A 160 3.68 2.06 13.81
C PRO A 160 2.31 2.16 14.50
N TYR A 161 1.41 1.21 14.21
CA TYR A 161 0.06 1.17 14.77
C TYR A 161 -0.13 0.10 15.85
N ASP A 162 0.94 -0.63 16.21
CA ASP A 162 0.91 -1.65 17.27
C ASP A 162 0.58 -1.03 18.63
N ARG A 163 0.10 -1.87 19.54
CA ARG A 163 -0.22 -1.53 20.92
C ARG A 163 0.45 -2.54 21.86
N PRO A 164 1.28 -2.11 22.83
CA PRO A 164 1.67 -0.72 23.13
C PRO A 164 2.39 -0.05 21.95
N LEU A 165 2.44 1.29 21.96
CA LEU A 165 3.12 2.03 20.88
C LEU A 165 4.58 1.56 20.78
N PRO A 166 5.11 1.42 19.56
CA PRO A 166 6.49 1.02 19.38
C PRO A 166 7.45 2.08 19.90
N ALA A 167 8.71 1.67 20.07
CA ALA A 167 9.81 2.59 20.34
C ALA A 167 9.95 3.67 19.25
N GLU A 168 10.70 4.72 19.56
CA GLU A 168 10.96 5.81 18.62
C GLU A 168 11.57 5.27 17.31
N PRO A 169 11.08 5.72 16.15
CA PRO A 169 11.56 5.22 14.87
C PRO A 169 12.94 5.79 14.53
N ILE A 170 13.66 5.05 13.69
CA ILE A 170 14.88 5.51 13.04
C ILE A 170 14.48 6.43 11.88
N MET A 171 15.02 7.64 11.87
CA MET A 171 14.79 8.59 10.79
C MET A 171 15.65 8.25 9.57
N MET A 172 15.04 8.16 8.40
CA MET A 172 15.76 7.98 7.14
C MET A 172 16.09 9.32 6.49
N SER A 173 17.22 9.36 5.79
CA SER A 173 17.67 10.55 5.07
C SER A 173 17.31 10.46 3.60
N ARG A 174 16.74 11.52 3.04
CA ARG A 174 16.50 11.62 1.59
C ARG A 174 17.83 11.64 0.84
N THR A 175 17.93 10.85 -0.22
CA THR A 175 19.14 10.78 -1.05
C THR A 175 18.92 11.44 -2.41
N LEU A 176 17.80 11.12 -3.04
CA LEU A 176 17.36 11.67 -4.34
C LEU A 176 15.84 11.94 -4.29
N PRO A 177 15.26 12.65 -5.27
CA PRO A 177 13.81 12.69 -5.43
C PRO A 177 13.23 11.26 -5.46
N GLY A 178 12.25 10.99 -4.59
CA GLY A 178 11.65 9.65 -4.49
C GLY A 178 12.49 8.59 -3.79
N ARG A 179 13.69 8.91 -3.26
CA ARG A 179 14.56 7.91 -2.60
C ARG A 179 15.06 8.38 -1.23
N ALA A 180 15.25 7.42 -0.34
CA ALA A 180 15.85 7.66 0.96
C ALA A 180 16.63 6.43 1.43
N SER A 181 17.54 6.64 2.37
CA SER A 181 18.33 5.56 2.95
C SER A 181 18.59 5.79 4.44
N THR A 182 18.90 4.70 5.13
CA THR A 182 19.42 4.74 6.48
C THR A 182 20.34 3.54 6.74
N ARG A 183 21.06 3.62 7.85
CA ARG A 183 21.89 2.54 8.39
C ARG A 183 21.22 2.03 9.65
N LEU A 184 21.05 0.71 9.73
CA LEU A 184 20.53 0.02 10.92
C LEU A 184 21.70 -0.73 11.58
N ASP A 185 22.04 -0.33 12.79
CA ASP A 185 22.95 -1.10 13.65
C ASP A 185 22.18 -2.31 14.21
N THR A 186 22.71 -3.51 13.99
CA THR A 186 22.11 -4.76 14.47
C THR A 186 22.70 -5.22 15.81
N THR A 187 23.52 -4.39 16.45
CA THR A 187 24.06 -4.66 17.78
C THR A 187 22.92 -4.86 18.79
N GLY A 188 22.93 -6.00 19.49
CA GLY A 188 21.93 -6.33 20.49
C GLY A 188 20.62 -6.90 19.93
N LEU A 189 20.52 -7.11 18.61
CA LEU A 189 19.45 -7.91 18.04
C LEU A 189 19.75 -9.39 18.22
N ASP A 190 18.71 -10.15 18.59
CA ASP A 190 18.79 -11.60 18.70
C ASP A 190 19.07 -12.25 17.33
N GLU A 191 19.56 -13.48 17.36
CA GLU A 191 19.65 -14.26 16.13
C GLU A 191 18.26 -14.65 15.65
N GLY A 192 17.93 -14.35 14.38
CA GLY A 192 16.59 -14.63 13.89
C GLY A 192 16.11 -13.73 12.77
N ARG A 193 14.84 -13.93 12.41
CA ARG A 193 14.12 -13.08 11.47
C ARG A 193 13.63 -11.86 12.20
N HIS A 194 14.02 -10.70 11.69
CA HIS A 194 13.57 -9.38 12.12
C HIS A 194 12.76 -8.71 11.00
N ARG A 195 12.00 -7.68 11.36
CA ARG A 195 11.17 -6.92 10.42
C ARG A 195 11.48 -5.44 10.55
N ILE A 196 11.59 -4.76 9.41
CA ILE A 196 11.51 -3.30 9.37
C ILE A 196 10.19 -2.89 8.74
N CYS A 197 9.57 -1.82 9.25
CA CYS A 197 8.37 -1.21 8.69
C CYS A 197 8.61 0.27 8.48
N ILE A 198 8.25 0.79 7.31
CA ILE A 198 8.56 2.15 6.89
C ILE A 198 7.26 2.92 6.62
N GLU A 199 7.14 4.10 7.23
CA GLU A 199 6.04 5.03 7.01
C GLU A 199 6.58 6.39 6.55
N VAL A 200 6.04 6.91 5.46
CA VAL A 200 6.38 8.24 4.93
C VAL A 200 5.27 9.22 5.27
N THR A 201 5.66 10.38 5.79
CA THR A 201 4.78 11.53 6.00
C THR A 201 5.15 12.63 5.02
N ASP A 202 4.17 13.18 4.30
CA ASP A 202 4.37 14.27 3.36
C ASP A 202 4.35 15.65 4.05
N ARG A 203 4.61 16.74 3.31
CA ARG A 203 4.60 18.11 3.86
C ARG A 203 3.21 18.61 4.29
N LYS A 204 2.14 17.97 3.81
CA LYS A 204 0.77 18.21 4.27
C LYS A 204 0.42 17.38 5.51
N MET A 205 1.39 16.68 6.11
CA MET A 205 1.21 15.78 7.26
C MET A 205 0.39 14.52 6.96
N SER A 206 0.22 14.17 5.69
CA SER A 206 -0.45 12.93 5.27
C SER A 206 0.52 11.77 5.38
N LYS A 207 0.07 10.67 5.98
CA LYS A 207 0.86 9.44 6.18
C LYS A 207 0.46 8.41 5.16
N GLY A 208 1.43 7.88 4.41
CA GLY A 208 1.18 6.82 3.43
C GLY A 208 1.03 5.44 4.06
N ALA A 209 0.84 4.45 3.20
CA ALA A 209 0.75 3.06 3.57
C ALA A 209 2.10 2.56 4.11
N VAL A 210 2.06 1.78 5.18
CA VAL A 210 3.26 1.25 5.83
C VAL A 210 3.76 0.03 5.07
N THR A 211 4.95 0.08 4.48
CA THR A 211 5.56 -1.07 3.81
C THR A 211 6.59 -1.71 4.72
N CYS A 212 6.59 -3.04 4.83
CA CYS A 212 7.53 -3.76 5.68
C CYS A 212 8.34 -4.77 4.87
N ALA A 213 9.54 -5.07 5.35
CA ALA A 213 10.42 -6.11 4.82
C ALA A 213 11.04 -6.90 5.97
N PHE A 214 11.36 -8.17 5.70
CA PHE A 214 12.07 -9.02 6.65
C PHE A 214 13.57 -9.04 6.34
N PHE A 215 14.38 -9.16 7.39
CA PHE A 215 15.81 -9.43 7.31
C PHE A 215 16.19 -10.48 8.35
N GLN A 216 17.38 -11.05 8.22
CA GLN A 216 17.89 -12.11 9.07
C GLN A 216 19.19 -11.67 9.73
N VAL A 217 19.23 -11.77 11.05
CA VAL A 217 20.46 -11.68 11.84
C VAL A 217 21.01 -13.09 12.05
N ARG A 218 22.32 -13.27 11.86
CA ARG A 218 23.05 -14.53 12.09
C ARG A 218 24.18 -14.35 13.09
N SER A 219 24.53 -15.44 13.77
CA SER A 219 25.72 -15.48 14.61
C SER A 219 26.98 -15.20 13.77
N ILE A 220 28.00 -14.59 14.37
CA ILE A 220 29.31 -14.41 13.71
C ILE A 220 30.00 -15.78 13.48
N ARG A 221 29.62 -16.82 14.23
CA ARG A 221 30.25 -18.15 14.16
C ARG A 221 29.92 -18.89 12.86
N ASP A 222 28.76 -18.63 12.27
CA ASP A 222 28.27 -19.32 11.06
C ASP A 222 29.11 -19.02 9.80
N ARG A 223 30.03 -18.04 9.84
CA ARG A 223 30.95 -17.75 8.74
C ARG A 223 32.12 -18.73 8.64
N PHE A 224 32.39 -19.53 9.67
CA PHE A 224 33.54 -20.43 9.71
C PHE A 224 33.22 -21.88 9.29
N ASP A 225 31.93 -22.23 9.14
CA ASP A 225 31.50 -23.59 8.79
C ASP A 225 31.22 -23.78 7.28
N ALA A 226 31.64 -22.84 6.44
CA ALA A 226 31.43 -22.86 4.98
C ALA A 226 32.74 -22.85 4.17
N ASN A 227 33.79 -23.52 4.67
CA ASN A 227 35.00 -23.85 3.92
C ASN A 227 35.18 -25.36 3.81
#